data_AF-A0A7H0GUL8-F1
#
_entry.id   AF-A0A7H0GUL8-F1
#
_cell.length_a   1.000
_cell.length_b   1.000
_cell.length_c   1.000
_cell.angle_alpha   90.00
_cell.angle_beta   90.00
_cell.angle_gamma   90.00
#
_symmetry.space_group_name_H-M   'P 1'
#
loop_
_entity.id
_entity.type
_entity.pdbx_description
1 polymer ?
#
loop_
_entity_poly.entity_id
_entity_poly.type
_entity_poly.pdbx_seq_one_letter_code
_entity_poly.pdbx_strand_id
1 'polypeptide(L)'
;MRGAAYLAAVNTRPFVRLAFLTLLFVGLFTVAYFFLTHEGLYALDDYYYSRYAQQLATGTFHLAPDPEGLLVDPLRERPVIFGPVALLYKAFGINIITTTLWPLLATLGCALVLWLLYGKREPIVAAGAMVLLGLHYFTLNLTNYLYPDNILMIWCICCASALLIGRREGQVAGGLWGLFLLYSTSRPCSARRRLYTICHFMWACFYSMGGASATDSFG
;
A
#
# COMPACT_ATOMS: atom_id res chain seq x y z
N MET A 1 -27.98 40.38 14.49
CA MET A 1 -27.52 38.99 14.30
C MET A 1 -28.27 38.32 13.13
N ARG A 2 -27.99 38.73 11.87
CA ARG A 2 -28.67 38.23 10.65
C ARG A 2 -27.67 37.75 9.56
N GLY A 3 -26.46 37.36 9.96
CA GLY A 3 -25.41 36.92 9.03
C GLY A 3 -25.18 35.40 8.97
N ALA A 4 -25.76 34.61 9.88
CA ALA A 4 -25.40 33.20 10.04
C ALA A 4 -26.18 32.20 9.16
N ALA A 5 -27.21 32.66 8.44
CA ALA A 5 -28.09 31.78 7.66
C ALA A 5 -27.74 31.68 6.17
N TYR A 6 -26.75 32.44 5.68
CA TYR A 6 -26.36 32.45 4.26
C TYR A 6 -25.42 31.32 3.83
N LEU A 7 -24.90 30.52 4.77
CA LEU A 7 -24.27 29.23 4.48
C LEU A 7 -25.29 28.08 4.46
N ALA A 8 -26.56 28.40 4.17
CA ALA A 8 -27.59 27.42 3.89
C ALA A 8 -27.24 26.68 2.60
N ALA A 9 -27.00 25.38 2.74
CA ALA A 9 -27.12 24.36 1.70
C ALA A 9 -26.25 24.58 0.44
N VAL A 10 -24.93 24.63 0.61
CA VAL A 10 -24.05 24.17 -0.49
C VAL A 10 -24.46 22.73 -0.79
N ASN A 11 -25.03 22.52 -1.99
CA ASN A 11 -25.38 21.18 -2.46
C ASN A 11 -24.07 20.36 -2.47
N THR A 12 -23.89 19.49 -1.48
CA THR A 12 -22.68 18.67 -1.33
C THR A 12 -22.65 17.50 -2.32
N ARG A 13 -23.79 17.21 -2.97
CA ARG A 13 -23.95 16.14 -3.96
C ARG A 13 -23.00 16.25 -5.16
N PRO A 14 -22.83 17.41 -5.83
CA PRO A 14 -21.84 17.56 -6.90
C PRO A 14 -20.41 17.25 -6.44
N PHE A 15 -20.03 17.64 -5.22
CA PHE A 15 -18.68 17.39 -4.73
C PHE A 15 -18.45 15.92 -4.37
N VAL A 16 -19.42 15.24 -3.75
CA VAL A 16 -19.31 13.78 -3.52
C VAL A 16 -19.26 13.01 -4.85
N ARG A 17 -20.01 13.46 -5.86
CA ARG A 17 -19.92 12.93 -7.23
C ARG A 17 -18.54 13.17 -7.83
N LEU A 18 -17.94 14.34 -7.62
CA LEU A 18 -16.57 14.62 -8.07
C LEU A 18 -15.59 13.60 -7.49
N ALA A 19 -15.58 13.41 -6.16
CA ALA A 19 -14.69 12.43 -5.54
C ALA A 19 -14.88 11.00 -6.07
N PHE A 20 -16.13 10.59 -6.31
CA PHE A 20 -16.42 9.30 -6.93
C PHE A 20 -15.93 9.21 -8.38
N LEU A 21 -16.16 10.23 -9.20
CA LEU A 21 -15.68 10.30 -10.58
C LEU A 21 -14.15 10.32 -10.63
N THR A 22 -13.50 10.99 -9.68
CA THR A 22 -12.05 10.97 -9.55
C THR A 22 -11.53 9.57 -9.20
N LEU A 23 -12.18 8.86 -8.26
CA LEU A 23 -11.83 7.47 -7.97
C LEU A 23 -11.97 6.58 -9.21
N LEU A 24 -13.07 6.73 -9.96
CA LEU A 24 -13.30 5.98 -11.20
C LEU A 24 -12.23 6.30 -12.25
N PHE A 25 -11.95 7.59 -12.46
CA PHE A 25 -10.93 8.04 -13.42
C PHE A 25 -9.55 7.51 -13.07
N VAL A 26 -9.09 7.72 -11.83
CA VAL A 26 -7.79 7.24 -11.36
C VAL A 26 -7.71 5.72 -11.45
N GLY A 27 -8.75 5.01 -11.00
CA GLY A 27 -8.79 3.55 -11.08
C GLY A 27 -8.72 3.03 -12.51
N LEU A 28 -9.52 3.58 -13.42
CA LEU A 28 -9.49 3.23 -14.84
C LEU A 28 -8.14 3.58 -15.47
N PHE A 29 -7.57 4.73 -15.14
CA PHE A 29 -6.28 5.16 -15.65
C PHE A 29 -5.15 4.24 -15.18
N THR A 30 -5.12 3.87 -13.89
CA THR A 30 -4.13 2.93 -13.34
C THR A 30 -4.26 1.56 -14.00
N VAL A 31 -5.48 1.04 -14.20
CA VAL A 31 -5.69 -0.24 -14.88
C VAL A 31 -5.29 -0.16 -16.36
N ALA A 32 -5.64 0.92 -17.05
CA ALA A 32 -5.25 1.12 -18.44
C ALA A 32 -3.72 1.22 -18.58
N TYR A 33 -3.07 2.01 -17.72
CA TYR A 33 -1.61 2.09 -17.64
C TYR A 33 -1.02 0.71 -17.42
N PHE A 34 -1.51 -0.03 -16.43
CA PHE A 34 -1.03 -1.37 -16.09
C PHE A 34 -1.01 -2.31 -17.30
N PHE A 35 -2.07 -2.34 -18.12
CA PHE A 35 -2.10 -3.21 -19.30
C PHE A 35 -1.31 -2.67 -20.50
N LEU A 36 -1.25 -1.34 -20.68
CA LEU A 36 -0.60 -0.72 -21.83
C LEU A 36 0.92 -0.63 -21.71
N THR A 37 1.44 -0.54 -20.49
CA THR A 37 2.88 -0.38 -20.20
C THR A 37 3.49 -1.62 -19.53
N HIS A 38 2.81 -2.77 -19.62
CA HIS A 38 3.31 -4.00 -19.02
C HIS A 38 4.49 -4.57 -19.83
N GLU A 39 5.72 -4.33 -19.36
CA GLU A 39 6.94 -4.77 -20.06
C GLU A 39 7.44 -6.15 -19.59
N GLY A 40 7.00 -6.62 -18.44
CA GLY A 40 7.29 -7.95 -17.91
C GLY A 40 8.05 -7.94 -16.58
N LEU A 41 8.75 -9.03 -16.24
CA LEU A 41 9.54 -9.14 -15.02
C LEU A 41 10.87 -8.45 -15.27
N TYR A 42 11.11 -7.36 -14.55
CA TYR A 42 12.21 -6.45 -14.87
C TYR A 42 13.24 -6.38 -13.74
N ALA A 43 12.81 -6.66 -12.50
CA ALA A 43 13.62 -6.51 -11.31
C ALA A 43 14.04 -7.84 -10.68
N LEU A 44 15.18 -7.80 -9.98
CA LEU A 44 15.68 -8.91 -9.18
C LEU A 44 14.68 -9.33 -8.08
N ASP A 45 14.01 -8.35 -7.46
CA ASP A 45 12.96 -8.60 -6.45
C ASP A 45 11.73 -9.30 -7.04
N ASP A 46 11.31 -8.93 -8.26
CA ASP A 46 10.20 -9.57 -8.97
C ASP A 46 10.46 -11.06 -9.15
N TYR A 47 11.69 -11.40 -9.56
CA TYR A 47 12.09 -12.78 -9.79
C TYR A 47 12.05 -13.60 -8.50
N TYR A 48 12.62 -13.10 -7.40
CA TYR A 48 12.63 -13.83 -6.14
C TYR A 48 11.23 -13.97 -5.54
N TYR A 49 10.44 -12.90 -5.48
CA TYR A 49 9.09 -12.96 -4.93
C TYR A 49 8.14 -13.82 -5.77
N SER A 50 8.22 -13.74 -7.09
CA SER A 50 7.42 -14.59 -7.97
C SER A 50 7.78 -16.07 -7.86
N ARG A 51 9.08 -16.39 -7.71
CA ARG A 51 9.55 -17.76 -7.45
C ARG A 51 9.04 -18.29 -6.11
N TYR A 52 9.11 -17.50 -5.04
CA TYR A 52 8.57 -17.90 -3.74
C TYR A 52 7.05 -18.09 -3.78
N ALA A 53 6.33 -17.20 -4.47
CA ALA A 53 4.88 -17.35 -4.68
C ALA A 53 4.54 -18.62 -5.47
N GLN A 54 5.33 -18.95 -6.50
CA GLN A 54 5.16 -20.17 -7.28
C GLN A 54 5.37 -21.41 -6.41
N GLN A 55 6.48 -21.47 -5.67
CA GLN A 55 6.79 -22.60 -4.80
C GLN A 55 5.74 -22.78 -3.69
N LEU A 56 5.21 -21.67 -3.15
CA LEU A 56 4.11 -21.71 -2.18
C LEU A 56 2.81 -22.21 -2.83
N ALA A 57 2.54 -21.83 -4.07
CA ALA A 57 1.36 -22.29 -4.81
C ALA A 57 1.43 -23.80 -5.14
N THR A 58 2.60 -24.32 -5.51
CA THR A 58 2.82 -25.73 -5.88
C THR A 58 3.12 -26.65 -4.69
N GLY A 59 3.27 -26.10 -3.49
CA GLY A 59 3.59 -26.88 -2.28
C GLY A 59 5.04 -27.34 -2.20
N THR A 60 5.92 -26.81 -3.05
CA THR A 60 7.37 -27.10 -3.07
C THR A 60 8.17 -25.98 -2.42
N PHE A 61 7.58 -25.32 -1.42
CA PHE A 61 8.19 -24.17 -0.76
C PHE A 61 9.42 -24.59 0.03
N HIS A 62 10.58 -24.14 -0.46
CA HIS A 62 11.86 -24.36 0.18
C HIS A 62 12.62 -23.03 0.18
N LEU A 63 13.01 -22.57 1.37
CA LEU A 63 13.94 -21.47 1.50
C LEU A 63 15.32 -21.97 1.08
N ALA A 64 15.66 -21.80 -0.20
CA ALA A 64 17.01 -22.05 -0.67
C ALA A 64 17.94 -20.97 -0.07
N PRO A 65 19.14 -21.32 0.41
CA PRO A 65 20.15 -20.33 0.75
C PRO A 65 20.47 -19.51 -0.52
N ASP A 66 20.56 -18.19 -0.36
CA ASP A 66 20.92 -17.29 -1.45
C ASP A 66 22.35 -17.63 -1.90
N PRO A 67 22.56 -18.16 -3.12
CA PRO A 67 23.88 -18.60 -3.56
C PRO A 67 24.86 -17.44 -3.78
N GLU A 68 24.38 -16.21 -3.95
CA GLU A 68 25.22 -15.03 -4.23
C GLU A 68 25.35 -14.08 -3.04
N GLY A 69 24.60 -14.32 -1.94
CA GLY A 69 24.63 -13.48 -0.74
C GLY A 69 24.26 -12.01 -0.98
N LEU A 70 23.63 -11.72 -2.12
CA LEU A 70 23.24 -10.37 -2.55
C LEU A 70 22.06 -9.84 -1.73
N LEU A 71 21.22 -10.74 -1.22
CA LEU A 71 20.17 -10.43 -0.28
C LEU A 71 20.74 -10.48 1.14
N VAL A 72 21.11 -9.32 1.68
CA VAL A 72 21.36 -9.19 3.13
C VAL A 72 20.14 -9.74 3.85
N ASP A 73 20.39 -10.55 4.88
CA ASP A 73 19.49 -11.58 5.39
C ASP A 73 18.48 -11.13 6.49
N PRO A 74 17.63 -10.08 6.32
CA PRO A 74 16.39 -9.99 7.11
C PRO A 74 15.10 -9.97 6.28
N LEU A 75 15.20 -10.16 4.95
CA LEU A 75 14.09 -10.01 3.99
C LEU A 75 13.56 -11.32 3.37
N ARG A 76 14.05 -12.48 3.82
CA ARG A 76 13.41 -13.80 3.61
C ARG A 76 11.98 -13.90 4.19
N GLU A 77 11.49 -12.85 4.88
CA GLU A 77 10.50 -12.90 5.96
C GLU A 77 9.22 -12.05 5.74
N ARG A 78 8.82 -11.75 4.50
CA ARG A 78 7.62 -10.94 4.22
C ARG A 78 6.52 -11.71 3.47
N PRO A 79 5.84 -12.67 4.13
CA PRO A 79 4.81 -13.51 3.52
C PRO A 79 3.62 -12.71 2.96
N VAL A 80 3.41 -11.47 3.45
CA VAL A 80 2.36 -10.57 2.97
C VAL A 80 2.63 -10.09 1.53
N ILE A 81 3.86 -10.19 1.04
CA ILE A 81 4.20 -9.80 -0.34
C ILE A 81 3.86 -10.92 -1.32
N PHE A 82 4.40 -12.12 -1.10
CA PHE A 82 4.28 -13.24 -2.04
C PHE A 82 3.10 -14.18 -1.74
N GLY A 83 2.57 -14.19 -0.52
CA GLY A 83 1.45 -15.03 -0.10
C GLY A 83 0.16 -14.75 -0.87
N PRO A 84 -0.30 -13.49 -0.97
CA PRO A 84 -1.45 -13.15 -1.81
C PRO A 84 -1.24 -13.50 -3.28
N VAL A 85 -0.01 -13.32 -3.79
CA VAL A 85 0.34 -13.71 -5.17
C VAL A 85 0.21 -15.21 -5.37
N ALA A 86 0.63 -16.04 -4.41
CA ALA A 86 0.45 -17.49 -4.49
C ALA A 86 -1.03 -17.91 -4.54
N LEU A 87 -1.92 -17.19 -3.85
CA LEU A 87 -3.36 -17.41 -3.96
C LEU A 87 -3.88 -17.02 -5.35
N LEU A 88 -3.40 -15.89 -5.90
CA LEU A 88 -3.73 -15.47 -7.25
C LEU A 88 -3.23 -16.46 -8.31
N TYR A 89 -2.04 -17.05 -8.13
CA TYR A 89 -1.53 -18.12 -8.99
C TYR A 89 -2.42 -19.36 -8.97
N LYS A 90 -2.97 -19.72 -7.80
CA LYS A 90 -3.94 -20.84 -7.73
C LYS A 90 -5.26 -20.52 -8.45
N ALA A 91 -5.68 -19.26 -8.45
CA ALA A 91 -6.95 -18.84 -9.06
C ALA A 91 -6.86 -18.61 -10.57
N PHE A 92 -5.78 -18.00 -11.05
CA PHE A 92 -5.64 -17.50 -12.42
C PHE A 92 -4.49 -18.14 -13.21
N GLY A 93 -3.73 -19.04 -12.57
CA GLY A 93 -2.53 -19.64 -13.13
C GLY A 93 -1.29 -18.78 -12.92
N ILE A 94 -0.12 -19.35 -13.25
CA ILE A 94 1.18 -18.68 -13.13
C ILE A 94 1.44 -17.93 -14.43
N ASN A 95 1.30 -16.61 -14.40
CA ASN A 95 1.62 -15.74 -15.53
C ASN A 95 2.09 -14.36 -15.05
N ILE A 96 2.68 -13.59 -15.96
CA ILE A 96 3.30 -12.31 -15.64
C ILE A 96 2.32 -11.27 -15.09
N ILE A 97 1.09 -11.27 -15.62
CA ILE A 97 0.02 -10.36 -15.20
C ILE A 97 -0.47 -10.71 -13.79
N THR A 98 -0.59 -12.01 -13.48
CA THR A 98 -1.01 -12.47 -12.15
C THR A 98 0.02 -12.17 -11.08
N THR A 99 1.31 -12.13 -11.43
CA THR A 99 2.40 -11.76 -10.53
C THR A 99 2.26 -10.32 -10.03
N THR A 100 1.91 -9.41 -10.93
CA THR A 100 1.86 -7.96 -10.71
C THR A 100 0.45 -7.47 -10.32
N LEU A 101 -0.55 -8.37 -10.33
CA LEU A 101 -1.93 -8.06 -9.95
C LEU A 101 -2.04 -7.62 -8.47
N TRP A 102 -1.20 -8.16 -7.58
CA TRP A 102 -1.23 -7.78 -6.16
C TRP A 102 -0.77 -6.33 -5.93
N PRO A 103 0.38 -5.86 -6.45
CA PRO A 103 0.74 -4.44 -6.49
C PRO A 103 -0.35 -3.54 -7.07
N LEU A 104 -0.99 -3.95 -8.18
CA LEU A 104 -2.12 -3.21 -8.76
C LEU A 104 -3.28 -3.06 -7.77
N LEU A 105 -3.69 -4.16 -7.14
CA LEU A 105 -4.76 -4.14 -6.13
C LEU A 105 -4.40 -3.29 -4.91
N ALA A 106 -3.14 -3.31 -4.49
CA ALA A 106 -2.65 -2.46 -3.40
C ALA A 106 -2.76 -0.97 -3.74
N THR A 107 -2.36 -0.57 -4.95
CA THR A 107 -2.47 0.83 -5.41
C THR A 107 -3.91 1.28 -5.55
N LEU A 108 -4.79 0.46 -6.14
CA LEU A 108 -6.23 0.74 -6.21
C LEU A 108 -6.86 0.81 -4.81
N GLY A 109 -6.43 -0.06 -3.91
CA GLY A 109 -6.86 -0.06 -2.51
C GLY A 109 -6.49 1.23 -1.78
N CYS A 110 -5.33 1.83 -2.06
CA CYS A 110 -4.96 3.13 -1.51
C CYS A 110 -5.97 4.23 -1.89
N ALA A 111 -6.32 4.32 -3.18
CA ALA A 111 -7.31 5.28 -3.66
C ALA A 111 -8.70 5.02 -3.04
N LEU A 112 -9.10 3.75 -2.92
CA LEU A 112 -10.36 3.36 -2.30
C LEU A 112 -10.42 3.78 -0.82
N VAL A 113 -9.36 3.56 -0.05
CA VAL A 113 -9.30 3.96 1.37
C VAL A 113 -9.41 5.48 1.53
N LEU A 114 -8.71 6.25 0.68
CA LEU A 114 -8.84 7.72 0.68
C LEU A 114 -10.27 8.17 0.38
N TRP A 115 -10.93 7.56 -0.59
CA TRP A 115 -12.32 7.83 -0.92
C TRP A 115 -13.27 7.49 0.23
N LEU A 116 -13.08 6.34 0.89
CA LEU A 116 -13.90 5.93 2.04
C LEU A 116 -13.79 6.88 3.24
N LEU A 117 -12.59 7.44 3.48
CA LEU A 117 -12.34 8.34 4.61
C LEU A 117 -12.87 9.75 4.38
N TYR A 118 -12.55 10.31 3.22
CA TYR A 118 -12.74 11.73 2.94
C TYR A 118 -13.81 12.02 1.90
N GLY A 119 -14.21 11.05 1.07
CA GLY A 119 -15.12 11.27 -0.06
C GLY A 119 -16.48 11.85 0.31
N LYS A 120 -16.97 11.59 1.54
CA LYS A 120 -18.23 12.18 2.06
C LYS A 120 -18.02 13.45 2.90
N ARG A 121 -16.85 13.63 3.49
CA ARG A 121 -16.55 14.72 4.45
C ARG A 121 -15.92 15.91 3.76
N GLU A 122 -14.86 15.65 2.99
CA GLU A 122 -14.04 16.63 2.29
C GLU A 122 -13.72 16.12 0.87
N PRO A 123 -14.73 16.10 -0.02
CA PRO A 123 -14.60 15.51 -1.36
C PRO A 123 -13.51 16.13 -2.23
N ILE A 124 -13.24 17.43 -2.09
CA ILE A 124 -12.19 18.11 -2.88
C ILE A 124 -10.81 17.63 -2.44
N VAL A 125 -10.60 17.51 -1.12
CA VAL A 125 -9.35 17.00 -0.55
C VAL A 125 -9.15 15.53 -0.94
N ALA A 126 -10.21 14.72 -0.88
CA ALA A 126 -10.18 13.33 -1.33
C ALA A 126 -9.79 13.23 -2.82
N ALA A 127 -10.43 14.03 -3.68
CA ALA A 127 -10.13 14.06 -5.11
C ALA A 127 -8.68 14.47 -5.39
N GLY A 128 -8.20 15.55 -4.74
CA GLY A 128 -6.81 16.01 -4.85
C GLY A 128 -5.82 14.94 -4.41
N ALA A 129 -6.06 14.28 -3.27
CA ALA A 129 -5.19 13.22 -2.76
C ALA A 129 -5.16 12.00 -3.69
N MET A 130 -6.30 11.57 -4.25
CA MET A 130 -6.37 10.46 -5.19
C MET A 130 -5.66 10.76 -6.51
N VAL A 131 -5.79 11.99 -7.04
CA VAL A 131 -5.08 12.41 -8.25
C VAL A 131 -3.58 12.48 -8.00
N LEU A 132 -3.16 13.12 -6.91
CA LEU A 132 -1.75 13.23 -6.56
C LEU A 132 -1.10 11.87 -6.34
N LEU A 133 -1.79 10.94 -5.68
CA LEU A 133 -1.27 9.60 -5.45
C LEU A 133 -1.28 8.75 -6.72
N GLY A 134 -2.40 8.75 -7.44
CA GLY A 134 -2.67 7.83 -8.55
C GLY A 134 -2.12 8.26 -9.91
N LEU A 135 -1.80 9.54 -10.09
CA LEU A 135 -1.08 10.03 -11.28
C LEU A 135 0.41 10.27 -11.03
N HIS A 136 0.90 9.96 -9.82
CA HIS A 136 2.33 10.01 -9.54
C HIS A 136 3.05 8.89 -10.30
N TYR A 137 4.06 9.26 -11.08
CA TYR A 137 4.78 8.34 -11.95
C TYR A 137 5.33 7.13 -11.20
N PHE A 138 5.96 7.32 -10.04
CA PHE A 138 6.50 6.19 -9.28
C PHE A 138 5.41 5.23 -8.82
N THR A 139 4.27 5.74 -8.34
CA THR A 139 3.15 4.90 -7.92
C THR A 139 2.62 4.04 -9.06
N LEU A 140 2.46 4.62 -10.24
CA LEU A 140 1.98 3.95 -11.45
C LEU A 140 3.01 2.94 -11.96
N ASN A 141 4.27 3.32 -12.06
CA ASN A 141 5.33 2.43 -12.54
C ASN A 141 5.44 1.19 -11.63
N LEU A 142 5.35 1.38 -10.31
CA LEU A 142 5.37 0.30 -9.33
C LEU A 142 4.13 -0.61 -9.38
N THR A 143 3.05 -0.30 -10.12
CA THR A 143 1.97 -1.27 -10.31
C THR A 143 2.34 -2.41 -11.26
N ASN A 144 3.37 -2.20 -12.09
CA ASN A 144 3.83 -3.18 -13.07
C ASN A 144 4.96 -4.07 -12.53
N TYR A 145 5.37 -3.87 -11.28
CA TYR A 145 6.46 -4.59 -10.62
C TYR A 145 5.98 -5.11 -9.28
N LEU A 146 6.40 -6.33 -8.93
CA LEU A 146 6.18 -6.96 -7.64
C LEU A 146 7.18 -6.45 -6.60
N TYR A 147 7.07 -5.16 -6.30
CA TYR A 147 7.84 -4.50 -5.24
C TYR A 147 7.03 -4.39 -3.93
N PRO A 148 7.72 -4.38 -2.77
CA PRO A 148 7.09 -4.21 -1.47
C PRO A 148 6.41 -2.84 -1.30
N ASP A 149 6.85 -1.82 -2.03
CA ASP A 149 6.52 -0.41 -1.80
C ASP A 149 5.02 -0.12 -1.88
N ASN A 150 4.35 -0.52 -2.95
CA ASN A 150 2.90 -0.31 -3.11
C ASN A 150 2.08 -1.08 -2.06
N ILE A 151 2.59 -2.25 -1.64
CA ILE A 151 1.97 -3.08 -0.61
C ILE A 151 2.14 -2.42 0.76
N LEU A 152 3.33 -1.92 1.09
CA LEU A 152 3.58 -1.18 2.32
C LEU A 152 2.75 0.10 2.36
N MET A 153 2.63 0.80 1.23
CA MET A 153 1.85 2.02 1.11
C MET A 153 0.38 1.81 1.51
N ILE A 154 -0.30 0.77 1.01
CA ILE A 154 -1.69 0.50 1.40
C ILE A 154 -1.80 0.20 2.90
N TRP A 155 -0.87 -0.57 3.47
CA TRP A 155 -0.87 -0.85 4.91
C TRP A 155 -0.62 0.40 5.75
N CYS A 156 0.30 1.27 5.32
CA CYS A 156 0.57 2.55 5.97
C CYS A 156 -0.67 3.45 5.96
N ILE A 157 -1.35 3.58 4.81
CA ILE A 157 -2.59 4.35 4.71
C ILE A 157 -3.65 3.72 5.62
N CYS A 158 -3.87 2.41 5.60
CA CYS A 158 -4.82 1.73 6.48
C CYS A 158 -4.52 1.98 7.96
N CYS A 159 -3.25 1.92 8.38
CA CYS A 159 -2.84 2.20 9.76
C CYS A 159 -3.10 3.66 10.15
N ALA A 160 -2.71 4.62 9.30
CA ALA A 160 -2.98 6.04 9.52
C ALA A 160 -4.48 6.32 9.60
N SER A 161 -5.26 5.66 8.74
CA SER A 161 -6.73 5.74 8.69
C SER A 161 -7.36 5.22 9.98
N ALA A 162 -6.90 4.07 10.46
CA ALA A 162 -7.36 3.47 11.70
C ALA A 162 -7.04 4.37 12.91
N LEU A 163 -5.82 4.93 12.97
CA LEU A 163 -5.44 5.90 14.02
C LEU A 163 -6.29 7.15 13.97
N LEU A 164 -6.56 7.70 12.78
CA LEU A 164 -7.41 8.87 12.60
C LEU A 164 -8.86 8.60 13.05
N ILE A 165 -9.40 7.44 12.73
CA ILE A 165 -10.74 7.03 13.16
C ILE A 165 -10.79 6.83 14.68
N GLY A 166 -9.78 6.15 15.24
CA GLY A 166 -9.69 5.85 16.68
C GLY A 166 -9.49 7.08 17.57
N ARG A 167 -9.03 8.21 17.02
CA ARG A 167 -8.95 9.50 17.72
C ARG A 167 -10.28 10.24 17.85
N ARG A 168 -11.36 9.76 17.22
CA ARG A 168 -12.68 10.41 17.27
C ARG A 168 -13.40 10.03 18.57
N GLU A 169 -13.95 11.04 19.25
CA GLU A 169 -14.63 10.86 20.54
C GLU A 169 -15.76 9.83 20.44
N GLY A 170 -15.83 8.92 21.43
CA GLY A 170 -16.89 7.90 21.54
C GLY A 170 -16.62 6.54 20.89
N GLN A 171 -15.46 6.30 20.28
CA GLN A 171 -15.14 4.99 19.69
C GLN A 171 -14.19 4.14 20.56
N VAL A 172 -14.75 3.09 21.18
CA VAL A 172 -14.04 2.07 21.98
C VAL A 172 -13.12 1.18 21.13
N ALA A 173 -13.23 1.26 19.80
CA ALA A 173 -12.53 0.40 18.85
C ALA A 173 -11.02 0.69 18.75
N GLY A 174 -10.49 1.78 19.30
CA GLY A 174 -9.06 2.11 19.24
C GLY A 174 -8.14 1.01 19.78
N GLY A 175 -8.60 0.22 20.75
CA GLY A 175 -7.86 -0.91 21.33
C GLY A 175 -7.78 -2.16 20.43
N LEU A 176 -8.78 -2.41 19.58
CA LEU A 176 -8.81 -3.56 18.66
C LEU A 176 -7.81 -3.41 17.50
N TRP A 177 -7.44 -2.17 17.15
CA TRP A 177 -6.58 -1.90 15.99
C TRP A 177 -5.09 -1.85 16.31
N GLY A 178 -4.71 -1.59 17.56
CA GLY A 178 -3.35 -1.91 18.03
C GLY A 178 -3.01 -3.39 17.89
N LEU A 179 -4.04 -4.26 17.88
CA LEU A 179 -3.94 -5.71 17.66
C LEU A 179 -3.71 -6.07 16.18
N PHE A 180 -4.20 -5.25 15.24
CA PHE A 180 -3.97 -5.42 13.80
C PHE A 180 -2.56 -4.97 13.38
N LEU A 181 -2.06 -3.88 13.97
CA LEU A 181 -0.63 -3.53 13.93
C LEU A 181 0.23 -4.67 14.49
N LEU A 182 -0.19 -5.30 15.59
CA LEU A 182 0.45 -6.49 16.17
C LEU A 182 0.42 -7.73 15.25
N TYR A 183 -0.61 -7.89 14.42
CA TYR A 183 -0.67 -8.97 13.43
C TYR A 183 0.29 -8.72 12.25
N SER A 184 0.45 -7.46 11.82
CA SER A 184 1.47 -7.09 10.84
C SER A 184 2.91 -7.19 11.38
N THR A 185 3.07 -7.17 12.71
CA THR A 185 4.36 -7.30 13.41
C THR A 185 4.30 -8.46 14.41
N SER A 186 4.27 -9.71 13.95
CA SER A 186 4.25 -10.88 14.84
C SER A 186 5.56 -11.06 15.61
N ARG A 187 5.76 -10.27 16.68
CA ARG A 187 6.58 -10.62 17.85
C ARG A 187 5.87 -10.12 19.12
N PRO A 188 5.74 -10.95 20.17
CA PRO A 188 5.11 -10.54 21.41
C PRO A 188 6.08 -9.63 22.20
N CYS A 189 5.77 -8.34 22.30
CA CYS A 189 6.53 -7.43 23.15
C CYS A 189 5.63 -6.45 23.93
N SER A 190 6.04 -6.20 25.18
CA SER A 190 5.26 -5.54 26.23
C SER A 190 4.96 -4.07 25.94
N ALA A 191 3.87 -3.57 26.56
CA ALA A 191 3.18 -2.31 26.23
C ALA A 191 4.04 -1.03 26.18
N ARG A 192 5.15 -0.95 26.92
CA ARG A 192 6.04 0.24 26.91
C ARG A 192 7.02 0.30 25.75
N ARG A 193 7.30 -0.82 25.06
CA ARG A 193 8.11 -0.83 23.82
C ARG A 193 7.27 -0.69 22.54
N ARG A 194 5.93 -0.53 22.65
CA ARG A 194 5.02 -0.48 21.49
C ARG A 194 5.09 0.82 20.69
N LEU A 195 5.36 1.97 21.33
CA LEU A 195 5.59 3.23 20.59
C LEU A 195 6.93 3.22 19.86
N TYR A 196 7.95 2.60 20.44
CA TYR A 196 9.27 2.52 19.80
C TYR A 196 9.24 1.65 18.55
N THR A 197 8.53 0.51 18.53
CA THR A 197 8.45 -0.33 17.32
C THR A 197 7.62 0.30 16.20
N ILE A 198 6.54 1.03 16.51
CA ILE A 198 5.75 1.76 15.50
C ILE A 198 6.58 2.91 14.91
N CYS A 199 7.30 3.66 15.74
CA CYS A 199 8.27 4.64 15.26
C CYS A 199 9.43 3.98 14.51
N HIS A 200 9.89 2.79 14.88
CA HIS A 200 10.97 2.08 14.19
C HIS A 200 10.53 1.52 12.84
N PHE A 201 9.26 1.12 12.68
CA PHE A 201 8.71 0.65 11.40
C PHE A 201 8.39 1.82 10.46
N MET A 202 7.85 2.92 11.00
CA MET A 202 7.76 4.19 10.25
C MET A 202 9.16 4.71 9.89
N TRP A 203 10.13 4.63 10.80
CA TRP A 203 11.53 5.02 10.55
C TRP A 203 12.19 4.09 9.54
N ALA A 204 11.94 2.77 9.57
CA ALA A 204 12.45 1.83 8.57
C ALA A 204 11.79 2.02 7.19
N CYS A 205 10.50 2.37 7.13
CA CYS A 205 9.85 2.78 5.88
C CYS A 205 10.43 4.10 5.36
N PHE A 206 10.77 5.04 6.24
CA PHE A 206 11.41 6.32 5.87
C PHE A 206 12.87 6.13 5.44
N TYR A 207 13.63 5.23 6.09
CA TYR A 207 15.02 4.93 5.74
C TYR A 207 15.12 4.16 4.42
N SER A 208 14.14 3.30 4.12
CA SER A 208 14.07 2.58 2.84
C SER A 208 13.73 3.50 1.66
N MET A 209 13.05 4.63 1.90
CA MET A 209 12.79 5.66 0.87
C MET A 209 13.92 6.68 0.72
N GLY A 210 14.87 6.73 1.67
CA GLY A 210 16.02 7.65 1.65
C GLY A 210 17.32 7.05 1.07
N GLY A 211 17.28 5.83 0.53
CA GLY A 211 18.46 5.11 0.02
C GLY A 211 18.92 5.50 -1.39
N ALA A 212 18.43 6.60 -1.95
CA ALA A 212 18.98 7.18 -3.17
C ALA A 212 19.72 8.48 -2.82
N SER A 213 21.02 8.51 -3.15
CA SER A 213 22.00 9.61 -3.05
C SER A 213 22.62 9.90 -1.68
N ALA A 214 23.79 9.31 -1.40
CA ALA A 214 24.94 10.00 -0.78
C ALA A 214 26.16 9.09 -0.60
N THR A 215 26.76 8.59 -1.69
CA THR A 215 28.17 8.20 -1.69
C THR A 215 28.74 8.47 -3.07
N ASP A 216 29.13 9.73 -3.30
CA ASP A 216 30.21 10.10 -4.23
C ASP A 216 30.57 11.55 -3.94
N SER A 217 31.25 11.76 -2.81
CA SER A 217 31.97 12.99 -2.49
C SER A 217 32.98 12.70 -1.38
N PHE A 218 34.25 12.91 -1.73
CA PHE A 218 35.45 13.01 -0.88
C PHE A 218 36.21 11.72 -0.53
N GLY A 219 37.40 11.63 -1.15
CA GLY A 219 38.64 11.30 -0.44
C GLY A 219 39.17 9.90 -0.64
#